data_AF-A0A7L9J148-F1
#
_entry.id   AF-A0A7L9J148-F1
#
_cell.length_a   1.000
_cell.length_b   1.000
_cell.length_c   1.000
_cell.angle_alpha   90.00
_cell.angle_beta   90.00
_cell.angle_gamma   90.00
#
_symmetry.space_group_name_H-M   'P 1'
#
loop_
_entity.id
_entity.type
_entity.pdbx_description
1 polymer ?
#
loop_
_entity_poly.entity_id
_entity_poly.type
_entity_poly.pdbx_seq_one_letter_code
_entity_poly.pdbx_strand_id
1 'polypeptide(L)'
;MSDPGLADDPVARSLASKAFAAQVVGAEMGIFDGDVLRAGLIARWERAGSPPGAFLRAALLVLDLPARIAADDSPPPEEITISREAEVAAARRAGEFLEQIALDFQ
;
A
#
# COMPACT_ATOMS: atom_id res chain seq x y z
N MET A 1 2.71 -12.04 -12.77
CA MET A 1 1.62 -11.68 -13.70
C MET A 1 0.71 -10.73 -12.93
N SER A 2 0.77 -9.43 -13.22
CA SER A 2 -0.15 -8.46 -12.63
C SER A 2 -1.53 -8.70 -13.25
N ASP A 3 -2.49 -9.14 -12.43
CA ASP A 3 -3.88 -9.38 -12.86
C ASP A 3 -4.53 -8.01 -13.14
N PRO A 4 -4.95 -7.70 -14.38
CA PRO A 4 -5.54 -6.41 -14.72
C PRO A 4 -6.81 -6.11 -13.90
N GLY A 5 -7.52 -7.13 -13.42
CA GLY A 5 -8.69 -6.95 -12.55
C GLY A 5 -8.35 -6.41 -11.15
N LEU A 6 -7.11 -6.61 -10.66
CA LEU A 6 -6.66 -6.03 -9.41
C LEU A 6 -6.44 -4.51 -9.54
N ALA A 7 -5.88 -4.09 -10.67
CA ALA A 7 -5.59 -2.68 -10.92
C ALA A 7 -6.87 -1.84 -11.01
N ASP A 8 -7.99 -2.41 -11.47
CA ASP A 8 -9.27 -1.74 -11.66
C ASP A 8 -10.12 -1.58 -10.38
N ASP A 9 -9.76 -2.21 -9.25
CA ASP A 9 -10.49 -2.04 -7.98
C ASP A 9 -10.13 -0.70 -7.31
N PRO A 10 -11.03 0.31 -7.32
CA PRO A 10 -10.73 1.64 -6.78
C PRO A 10 -10.57 1.63 -5.26
N VAL A 11 -11.21 0.69 -4.56
CA VAL A 11 -11.11 0.57 -3.09
C VAL A 11 -9.76 -0.03 -2.73
N ALA A 12 -9.38 -1.14 -3.38
CA ALA A 12 -8.07 -1.76 -3.18
C ALA A 12 -6.94 -0.77 -3.48
N ARG A 13 -7.05 -0.02 -4.59
CA ARG A 13 -6.08 1.03 -4.95
C ARG A 13 -6.01 2.13 -3.89
N SER A 14 -7.15 2.59 -3.39
CA SER A 14 -7.18 3.63 -2.35
C SER A 14 -6.58 3.16 -1.03
N LEU A 15 -6.81 1.91 -0.63
CA LEU A 15 -6.21 1.30 0.56
C LEU A 15 -4.70 1.13 0.39
N ALA A 16 -4.27 0.62 -0.77
CA ALA A 16 -2.87 0.45 -1.16
C ALA A 16 -2.10 1.78 -1.09
N SER A 17 -2.59 2.82 -1.76
CA SER A 17 -1.96 4.14 -1.76
C SER A 17 -1.87 4.74 -0.35
N LYS A 18 -2.90 4.58 0.48
CA LYS A 18 -2.92 5.12 1.84
C LYS A 18 -1.93 4.39 2.76
N ALA A 19 -1.88 3.05 2.68
CA ALA A 19 -0.93 2.26 3.46
C ALA A 19 0.51 2.59 3.06
N PHE A 20 0.78 2.67 1.75
CA PHE A 20 2.09 3.04 1.23
C PHE A 20 2.53 4.45 1.68
N ALA A 21 1.69 5.47 1.47
CA ALA A 21 2.02 6.84 1.87
C ALA A 21 2.31 6.97 3.37
N ALA A 22 1.57 6.23 4.22
CA ALA A 22 1.83 6.21 5.65
C ALA A 22 3.19 5.57 6.02
N GLN A 23 3.63 4.55 5.29
CA GLN A 23 4.96 3.95 5.49
C GLN A 23 6.08 4.89 5.07
N VAL A 24 5.90 5.65 3.99
CA VAL A 24 6.86 6.66 3.52
C VAL A 24 6.99 7.78 4.55
N VAL A 25 5.87 8.43 4.90
CA VAL A 25 5.83 9.55 5.84
C VAL A 25 6.29 9.13 7.24
N GLY A 26 5.85 7.95 7.70
CA GLY A 26 6.24 7.41 9.01
C GLY A 26 7.73 7.08 9.08
N ALA A 27 8.35 6.65 7.98
CA ALA A 27 9.79 6.45 7.91
C ALA A 27 10.57 7.77 7.95
N GLU A 28 10.10 8.82 7.26
CA GLU A 28 10.73 10.15 7.28
C GLU A 28 10.63 10.82 8.66
N MET A 29 9.50 10.67 9.35
CA MET A 29 9.28 11.30 10.66
C MET A 29 9.68 10.45 11.85
N GLY A 30 10.02 9.17 11.66
CA GLY A 30 10.31 8.22 12.75
C GLY A 30 9.09 7.89 13.62
N ILE A 31 7.89 8.27 13.19
CA ILE A 31 6.62 8.12 13.92
C ILE A 31 5.70 7.29 13.02
N PHE A 32 5.76 5.97 13.17
CA PHE A 32 4.82 5.06 12.52
C PHE A 32 3.91 4.44 13.58
N ASP A 33 2.66 4.90 13.63
CA ASP A 33 1.60 4.34 14.48
C ASP A 33 0.71 3.41 13.64
N GLY A 34 1.00 2.12 13.71
CA GLY A 34 0.27 1.08 12.99
C GLY A 34 -1.20 1.00 13.40
N ASP A 35 -1.53 1.24 14.67
CA ASP A 35 -2.91 1.11 15.16
C ASP A 35 -3.79 2.24 14.61
N VAL A 36 -3.28 3.47 14.59
CA VAL A 36 -3.96 4.62 13.98
C VAL A 36 -4.14 4.40 12.47
N LEU A 37 -3.12 3.87 11.78
CA LEU A 37 -3.23 3.56 10.36
C LEU A 37 -4.29 2.48 10.11
N ARG A 38 -4.28 1.39 10.88
CA ARG A 38 -5.25 0.29 10.81
C ARG A 38 -6.67 0.82 10.96
N ALA A 39 -6.95 1.57 12.02
CA ALA A 39 -8.27 2.18 12.25
C ALA A 39 -8.70 3.05 11.07
N GLY A 40 -7.78 3.86 10.54
CA GLY A 40 -8.05 4.71 9.38
C GLY A 40 -8.21 3.96 8.04
N LEU A 41 -7.73 2.72 7.93
CA LEU A 41 -7.93 1.86 6.75
C LEU A 41 -9.26 1.11 6.86
N ILE A 42 -9.58 0.56 8.04
CA ILE A 42 -10.86 -0.11 8.32
C ILE A 42 -12.03 0.86 8.09
N ALA A 43 -11.98 2.06 8.66
CA ALA A 43 -13.03 3.06 8.46
C ALA A 43 -13.21 3.46 6.98
N ARG A 44 -12.14 3.41 6.17
CA ARG A 44 -12.22 3.67 4.73
C ARG A 44 -12.89 2.53 3.99
N TRP A 45 -12.50 1.30 4.30
CA TRP A 45 -13.09 0.09 3.75
C TRP A 45 -14.58 -0.02 4.07
N GLU A 46 -14.98 0.23 5.32
CA GLU A 46 -16.39 0.24 5.76
C GLU A 46 -17.22 1.29 5.02
N ARG A 47 -16.70 2.52 4.85
CA ARG A 47 -17.36 3.57 4.07
C ARG A 47 -17.57 3.20 2.60
N ALA A 48 -16.73 2.31 2.06
CA ALA A 48 -16.87 1.78 0.71
C ALA A 48 -17.82 0.58 0.61
N GLY A 49 -18.51 0.21 1.70
CA GLY A 49 -19.42 -0.92 1.75
C GLY A 49 -18.73 -2.26 2.01
N SER A 50 -17.52 -2.24 2.57
CA SER A 50 -16.76 -3.42 2.98
C SER A 50 -16.60 -4.49 1.88
N PRO A 51 -16.13 -4.13 0.67
CA PRO A 51 -15.98 -5.09 -0.42
C PRO A 51 -15.09 -6.27 0.01
N PRO A 52 -15.57 -7.52 -0.14
CA PRO A 52 -14.82 -8.71 0.26
C PRO A 52 -13.45 -8.78 -0.42
N GLY A 53 -12.42 -9.13 0.34
CA GLY A 53 -11.05 -9.30 -0.16
C GLY A 53 -10.33 -8.01 -0.58
N ALA A 54 -10.90 -6.82 -0.34
CA ALA A 54 -10.27 -5.56 -0.74
C ALA A 54 -8.91 -5.32 -0.08
N PHE A 55 -8.72 -5.76 1.17
CA PHE A 55 -7.42 -5.69 1.84
C PHE A 55 -6.37 -6.61 1.20
N LEU A 56 -6.75 -7.84 0.84
CA LEU A 56 -5.85 -8.75 0.14
C LEU A 56 -5.47 -8.20 -1.25
N ARG A 57 -6.45 -7.69 -2.01
CA ARG A 57 -6.17 -7.06 -3.31
C ARG A 57 -5.28 -5.83 -3.16
N ALA A 58 -5.50 -5.02 -2.13
CA ALA A 58 -4.65 -3.87 -1.82
C ALA A 58 -3.21 -4.30 -1.49
N ALA A 59 -3.04 -5.36 -0.70
CA ALA A 59 -1.72 -5.92 -0.41
C ALA A 59 -1.00 -6.35 -1.69
N LEU A 60 -1.68 -7.11 -2.56
CA LEU A 60 -1.12 -7.54 -3.85
C LEU A 60 -0.71 -6.35 -4.73
N LEU A 61 -1.51 -5.29 -4.78
CA LEU A 61 -1.18 -4.07 -5.54
C LEU A 61 0.09 -3.39 -5.03
N VAL A 62 0.27 -3.29 -3.70
CA VAL A 62 1.46 -2.66 -3.13
C VAL A 62 2.69 -3.57 -3.24
N LEU A 63 2.51 -4.88 -3.12
CA LEU A 63 3.62 -5.83 -3.27
C LEU A 63 4.12 -5.96 -4.71
N ASP A 64 3.31 -5.57 -5.71
CA ASP A 64 3.74 -5.47 -7.11
C ASP A 64 4.57 -4.19 -7.39
N LEU A 65 4.48 -3.17 -6.53
CA LEU A 65 5.17 -1.88 -6.71
C LEU A 65 6.70 -2.03 -6.87
N PRO A 66 7.42 -2.81 -6.03
CA PRO A 66 8.86 -3.01 -6.19
C PRO A 66 9.27 -3.57 -7.55
N ALA A 67 8.50 -4.52 -8.09
CA ALA A 67 8.77 -5.08 -9.41
C ALA A 67 8.57 -4.03 -10.51
N ARG A 68 7.55 -3.18 -10.36
CA ARG A 68 7.28 -2.07 -11.29
C ARG A 68 8.35 -0.97 -11.21
N ILE A 69 8.83 -0.63 -10.01
CA ILE A 69 9.94 0.32 -9.80
C ILE A 69 11.22 -0.23 -10.43
N ALA A 70 11.50 -1.53 -10.27
CA ALA A 70 12.67 -2.17 -10.87
C ALA A 70 12.61 -2.25 -12.39
N ALA A 71 11.41 -2.37 -12.96
CA ALA A 71 11.18 -2.36 -14.40
C ALA A 71 11.13 -0.94 -14.99
N ASP A 72 11.11 0.10 -14.15
CA ASP A 72 11.07 1.50 -14.56
C ASP A 72 12.48 2.11 -14.60
N ASP A 73 13.04 2.17 -15.81
CA ASP A 73 14.33 2.81 -16.10
C ASP A 73 14.21 4.34 -16.22
N SER A 74 13.04 4.93 -15.99
CA SER A 74 12.90 6.38 -15.97
C SER A 74 13.71 6.99 -14.83
N PRO A 75 14.37 8.14 -15.05
CA PRO A 75 14.97 8.89 -13.97
C PRO A 75 13.87 9.27 -12.95
N PRO A 76 14.13 9.12 -11.63
CA PRO A 76 13.17 9.50 -10.63
C PRO A 76 12.81 10.99 -10.79
N PRO A 77 11.52 11.37 -10.69
CA PRO A 77 11.14 12.78 -10.72
C PRO A 77 11.89 13.55 -9.63
N GLU A 78 12.29 14.79 -9.93
CA GLU A 78 13.06 15.65 -9.01
C GLU A 78 12.35 15.92 -7.67
N GLU A 79 11.04 15.65 -7.60
CA GLU A 79 10.19 15.83 -6.41
C GLU A 79 10.20 14.61 -5.45
N ILE A 80 10.83 13.48 -5.80
CA ILE A 80 10.89 12.31 -4.91
C ILE A 80 11.95 12.53 -3.84
N THR A 81 11.52 12.70 -2.60
CA THR A 81 12.39 12.92 -1.43
C THR A 81 13.02 11.64 -0.87
N ILE A 82 12.56 10.46 -1.27
CA ILE A 82 13.03 9.17 -0.76
C ILE A 82 13.86 8.38 -1.79
N SER A 83 14.82 7.59 -1.31
CA SER A 83 15.59 6.69 -2.18
C SER A 83 14.69 5.55 -2.72
N ARG A 84 15.03 5.01 -3.91
CA ARG A 84 14.36 3.80 -4.45
C ARG A 84 14.38 2.63 -3.46
N GLU A 85 15.45 2.47 -2.68
CA GLU A 85 15.54 1.44 -1.65
C GLU A 85 14.51 1.66 -0.53
N ALA A 86 14.38 2.91 -0.06
CA ALA A 86 13.37 3.28 0.93
C ALA A 86 11.94 3.10 0.39
N GLU A 87 11.73 3.40 -0.88
CA GLU A 87 10.46 3.18 -1.58
C GLU A 87 10.07 1.70 -1.62
N VAL A 88 11.01 0.82 -2.00
CA VAL A 88 10.82 -0.64 -1.99
C VAL A 88 10.54 -1.15 -0.58
N ALA A 89 11.28 -0.67 0.42
CA ALA A 89 11.07 -1.05 1.82
C ALA A 89 9.71 -0.57 2.37
N ALA A 90 9.25 0.61 1.97
CA ALA A 90 7.93 1.13 2.31
C ALA A 90 6.81 0.29 1.68
N ALA A 91 6.96 -0.08 0.40
CA ALA A 91 6.02 -0.95 -0.30
C ALA A 91 5.89 -2.32 0.38
N ARG A 92 7.01 -2.96 0.73
CA ARG A 92 6.98 -4.25 1.46
C ARG A 92 6.24 -4.15 2.79
N ARG A 93 6.60 -3.18 3.63
CA ARG A 93 5.95 -2.95 4.93
C ARG A 93 4.45 -2.66 4.79
N ALA A 94 4.05 -1.88 3.79
CA ALA A 94 2.64 -1.61 3.53
C ALA A 94 1.89 -2.86 3.05
N GLY A 95 2.52 -3.68 2.20
CA GLY A 95 1.97 -4.95 1.76
C GLY A 95 1.72 -5.91 2.92
N GLU A 96 2.77 -6.21 3.70
CA GLU A 96 2.69 -7.07 4.89
C GLU A 96 1.62 -6.59 5.88
N PHE A 97 1.53 -5.28 6.09
CA PHE A 97 0.53 -4.69 6.97
C PHE A 97 -0.90 -4.87 6.46
N LEU A 98 -1.12 -4.72 5.15
CA LEU A 98 -2.43 -4.96 4.53
C LEU A 98 -2.80 -6.45 4.54
N GLU A 99 -1.83 -7.36 4.37
CA GLU A 99 -2.05 -8.81 4.50
C GLU A 99 -2.49 -9.18 5.91
N GLN A 100 -1.84 -8.62 6.94
CA GLN A 100 -2.25 -8.85 8.33
C GLN A 100 -3.69 -8.38 8.57
N ILE A 101 -4.06 -7.20 8.07
CA ILE A 101 -5.45 -6.74 8.17
C ILE A 101 -6.39 -7.69 7.41
N ALA A 102 -6.00 -8.16 6.23
CA ALA A 102 -6.83 -9.09 5.44
C ALA A 102 -7.11 -10.41 6.18
N LEU A 103 -6.14 -10.94 6.93
CA LEU A 103 -6.30 -12.15 7.74
C LEU A 103 -7.33 -11.96 8.86
N ASP A 104 -7.46 -10.75 9.41
CA ASP A 104 -8.44 -10.46 10.46
C ASP A 104 -9.89 -10.39 9.96
N PHE A 105 -10.08 -10.28 8.64
CA PHE A 105 -11.39 -10.18 7.98
C PHE A 105 -11.71 -11.38 7.08
N GLN A 106 -11.01 -12.51 7.26
CA GLN A 106 -11.33 -13.78 6.59
C GLN A 106 -12.62 -14.43 7.11
#